data_AF-A0A5J5J0E7-F1
#
_entry.id   AF-A0A5J5J0E7-F1
#
_cell.length_a   1.000
_cell.length_b   1.000
_cell.length_c   1.000
_cell.angle_alpha   90.00
_cell.angle_beta   90.00
_cell.angle_gamma   90.00
#
_symmetry.space_group_name_H-M   'P 1'
#
loop_
_entity.id
_entity.type
_entity.pdbx_description
1 polymer ?
#
loop_
_entity_poly.entity_id
_entity_poly.type
_entity_poly.pdbx_seq_one_letter_code
_entity_poly.pdbx_strand_id
1 'polypeptide(L)' 'MTRQTVSWIQHAEVVVTVDIELNELAAWAAKSAYVRALVGTDATSADVMQVQRLLESNGHVRDALIRLWVTSRATENG' A
#
# COMPACT_ATOMS: atom_id res chain seq x y z
N MET A 1 -17.39 -0.68 54.60
CA MET A 1 -16.79 -1.05 53.29
C MET A 1 -16.95 0.11 52.35
N THR A 2 -15.86 0.59 51.76
CA THR A 2 -15.88 1.76 50.88
C THR A 2 -15.58 1.28 49.46
N ARG A 3 -16.53 1.49 48.55
CA ARG A 3 -16.40 1.13 47.13
C ARG A 3 -15.86 2.34 46.39
N GLN A 4 -14.80 2.16 45.63
CA GLN A 4 -14.27 3.18 44.72
C GLN A 4 -14.20 2.60 43.31
N THR A 5 -14.65 3.40 42.35
CA THR A 5 -14.55 3.07 40.93
C THR A 5 -13.32 3.75 40.37
N VAL A 6 -12.42 2.97 39.78
CA VAL A 6 -11.22 3.47 39.12
C VAL A 6 -11.41 3.30 37.62
N SER A 7 -11.30 4.39 36.87
CA SER A 7 -11.27 4.38 35.41
C SER A 7 -9.83 4.34 34.93
N TRP A 8 -9.51 3.33 34.11
CA TRP A 8 -8.21 3.16 33.47
C TRP A 8 -8.41 2.99 31.97
N ILE A 9 -7.51 3.60 31.19
CA ILE A 9 -7.47 3.52 29.73
C ILE A 9 -6.13 2.89 29.36
N GLN A 10 -6.16 1.81 28.58
CA GLN A 10 -4.99 1.18 28.01
C GLN A 10 -4.95 1.43 26.50
N HIS A 11 -3.86 2.01 26.01
CA HIS A 11 -3.58 2.03 24.57
C HIS A 11 -2.92 0.71 24.17
N ALA A 12 -3.54 -0.02 23.24
CA ALA A 12 -2.94 -1.18 22.60
C ALA A 12 -2.44 -0.78 21.20
N GLU A 13 -1.18 -1.06 20.92
CA GLU A 13 -0.61 -0.94 19.58
C GLU A 13 -0.69 -2.30 18.87
N VAL A 14 -1.30 -2.32 17.69
CA VAL A 14 -1.36 -3.52 16.84
C VAL A 14 -0.42 -3.28 15.67
N VAL A 15 0.66 -4.06 15.62
CA VAL A 15 1.60 -4.07 14.49
C VAL A 15 1.32 -5.29 13.64
N VAL A 16 1.01 -5.07 12.36
CA VAL A 16 0.85 -6.13 11.37
C VAL A 16 2.01 -6.06 10.40
N THR A 17 2.68 -7.19 10.20
CA THR A 17 3.67 -7.36 9.12
C THR A 17 2.97 -8.01 7.95
N VAL A 18 3.08 -7.42 6.76
CA VAL A 18 2.51 -7.94 5.53
C VAL A 18 3.63 -8.17 4.53
N ASP A 19 3.77 -9.40 4.07
CA ASP A 19 4.65 -9.74 2.97
C ASP A 19 3.93 -9.43 1.66
N ILE A 20 4.55 -8.59 0.83
CA ILE A 20 4.00 -8.17 -0.46
C ILE A 20 4.96 -8.62 -1.55
N GLU A 21 4.46 -9.49 -2.42
CA GLU A 21 5.19 -9.92 -3.60
C GLU A 21 5.28 -8.77 -4.61
N LEU A 22 6.46 -8.60 -5.20
CA LEU A 22 6.72 -7.45 -6.09
C LEU A 22 5.88 -7.47 -7.36
N ASN A 23 5.58 -8.67 -7.87
CA ASN A 23 4.71 -8.87 -9.03
C ASN A 23 3.25 -8.51 -8.71
N GLU A 24 2.77 -8.79 -7.50
CA GLU A 24 1.43 -8.41 -7.04
C GLU A 24 1.32 -6.89 -6.94
N LEU A 25 2.32 -6.25 -6.32
CA LEU A 25 2.38 -4.79 -6.23
C LEU A 25 2.40 -4.14 -7.62
N ALA A 26 3.18 -4.70 -8.56
CA ALA A 26 3.25 -4.21 -9.93
C ALA A 26 1.92 -4.37 -10.68
N ALA A 27 1.27 -5.53 -10.55
CA ALA A 27 -0.03 -5.79 -11.19
C ALA A 27 -1.13 -4.88 -10.63
N TRP A 28 -1.14 -4.68 -9.31
CA TRP A 28 -2.06 -3.75 -8.66
C TRP A 28 -1.80 -2.31 -9.12
N ALA A 29 -0.54 -1.85 -9.14
CA ALA A 29 -0.17 -0.50 -9.53
C ALA A 29 -0.52 -0.18 -10.99
N ALA A 30 -0.30 -1.14 -11.90
CA ALA A 30 -0.68 -1.01 -13.31
C ALA A 30 -2.20 -0.90 -13.52
N LYS A 31 -2.99 -1.57 -12.67
CA LYS A 31 -4.47 -1.57 -12.74
C LYS A 31 -5.11 -0.34 -12.07
N SER A 32 -4.51 0.18 -11.01
CA SER A 32 -5.08 1.19 -10.11
C SER A 32 -4.93 2.64 -10.59
N ALA A 33 -4.45 2.86 -11.81
CA ALA A 33 -4.17 4.17 -12.42
C ALA A 33 -3.09 5.02 -11.70
N TYR A 34 -2.53 4.54 -10.57
CA TYR A 34 -1.40 5.19 -9.88
C TYR A 34 -0.11 5.17 -10.72
N VAL A 35 0.02 4.21 -11.63
CA VAL A 35 1.13 4.16 -12.59
C VAL A 35 0.57 4.12 -14.01
N ARG A 36 1.04 5.04 -14.85
CA ARG A 36 0.68 5.13 -16.26
C ARG A 36 1.93 5.16 -17.11
N ALA A 37 1.86 4.54 -18.28
CA ALA A 37 2.89 4.68 -19.30
C ALA A 37 2.61 5.95 -20.11
N LEU A 38 3.65 6.71 -20.44
CA LEU A 38 3.57 7.85 -21.36
C LEU A 38 3.94 7.37 -22.75
N VAL A 39 2.99 7.45 -23.69
CA VAL A 39 3.18 7.14 -25.10
C VAL A 39 2.93 8.42 -25.90
N GLY A 40 4.01 9.10 -26.28
CA GLY A 40 3.91 10.46 -26.82
C GLY A 40 3.42 11.43 -25.75
N THR A 41 2.25 12.04 -25.97
CA THR A 41 1.58 12.92 -25.00
C THR A 41 0.51 12.21 -24.16
N ASP A 42 0.22 10.95 -24.45
CA ASP A 42 -0.91 10.25 -23.86
C ASP A 42 -0.48 9.35 -22.70
N ALA A 43 -1.26 9.39 -21.61
CA ALA A 43 -1.08 8.51 -20.46
C ALA A 43 -1.95 7.24 -20.62
N THR A 44 -1.31 6.09 -20.81
CA THR A 44 -1.96 4.79 -21.04
C THR A 44 -1.70 3.82 -19.91
N SER A 45 -2.38 2.65 -19.92
CA SER A 45 -2.13 1.58 -18.95
C SER A 45 -0.67 1.15 -18.99
N ALA A 46 -0.01 1.11 -17.83
CA ALA A 46 1.36 0.63 -17.74
C ALA A 46 1.41 -0.90 -17.89
N ASP A 47 2.44 -1.39 -18.57
CA ASP A 47 2.72 -2.83 -18.64
C ASP A 47 3.27 -3.33 -17.30
N VAL A 48 2.78 -4.47 -16.82
CA VAL A 48 3.13 -5.01 -15.49
C VAL A 48 4.62 -5.32 -15.38
N MET A 49 5.26 -5.85 -16.43
CA MET A 49 6.69 -6.15 -16.38
C MET A 49 7.53 -4.87 -16.35
N GLN A 50 7.11 -3.84 -17.09
CA GLN A 50 7.76 -2.53 -17.03
C GLN A 50 7.64 -1.88 -15.65
N VAL A 51 6.45 -1.96 -15.04
CA VAL A 51 6.23 -1.50 -13.66
C VAL A 51 7.12 -2.27 -12.70
N GLN A 52 7.19 -3.60 -12.81
CA GLN A 52 8.04 -4.41 -11.94
C GLN A 52 9.51 -3.97 -12.00
N ARG A 53 10.08 -3.82 -13.20
CA ARG A 53 11.47 -3.34 -13.36
C ARG A 53 11.68 -1.94 -12.78
N LEU A 54 10.68 -1.07 -12.91
CA LEU A 54 10.70 0.26 -12.30
C LEU A 54 10.76 0.16 -10.77
N LEU A 55 9.99 -0.74 -10.15
CA LEU A 55 10.00 -0.94 -8.69
C LEU A 55 11.28 -1.61 -8.18
N GLU A 56 11.88 -2.51 -8.96
CA GLU A 56 13.18 -3.12 -8.65
C GLU A 56 14.30 -2.08 -8.59
N SER A 57 14.27 -1.11 -9.52
CA SER A 57 15.29 -0.06 -9.63
C SER A 57 15.01 1.17 -8.76
N ASN A 58 13.77 1.40 -8.31
CA ASN A 58 13.37 2.60 -7.58
C ASN A 58 12.71 2.27 -6.23
N GLY A 59 13.54 2.02 -5.22
CA GLY A 59 13.07 1.69 -3.86
C GLY A 59 12.13 2.73 -3.25
N HIS A 60 12.36 4.02 -3.50
CA HIS A 60 11.50 5.09 -2.99
C HIS A 60 10.08 5.07 -3.61
N VAL A 61 9.98 4.76 -4.92
CA VAL A 61 8.67 4.58 -5.59
C VAL A 61 7.97 3.34 -5.06
N ARG A 62 8.72 2.25 -4.87
CA ARG A 62 8.20 1.02 -4.26
C ARG A 62 7.61 1.28 -2.87
N ASP A 63 8.31 1.98 -1.99
CA ASP A 63 7.83 2.29 -0.65
C ASP A 63 6.58 3.19 -0.67
N ALA A 64 6.53 4.16 -1.60
CA ALA A 64 5.35 4.99 -1.80
C ALA A 64 4.13 4.17 -2.25
N LEU A 65 4.31 3.24 -3.20
CA LEU A 65 3.24 2.38 -3.67
C LEU A 65 2.79 1.35 -2.62
N ILE A 66 3.70 0.82 -1.80
CA ILE A 66 3.33 -0.05 -0.68
C ILE A 66 2.39 0.68 0.29
N ARG A 67 2.70 1.94 0.64
CA ARG A 67 1.82 2.75 1.50
C ARG A 67 0.43 2.95 0.91
N LEU A 68 0.34 3.21 -0.40
CA LEU A 68 -0.94 3.34 -1.10
C LEU A 68 -1.69 2.01 -1.17
N TRP A 69 -1.00 0.89 -1.43
CA TRP A 69 -1.58 -0.44 -1.46
C TRP A 69 -2.19 -0.79 -0.10
N VAL A 70 -1.43 -0.63 0.99
CA VAL A 70 -1.90 -0.89 2.36
C VAL A 70 -3.12 -0.05 2.68
N THR A 71 -3.11 1.23 2.30
CA THR A 71 -4.26 2.12 2.51
C THR A 71 -5.49 1.63 1.75
N SER A 72 -5.33 1.22 0.49
CA SER A 72 -6.43 0.69 -0.32
C SER A 72 -7.04 -0.59 0.27
N ARG A 73 -6.20 -1.48 0.82
CA ARG A 73 -6.64 -2.72 1.46
C ARG A 73 -7.31 -2.49 2.81
N ALA A 74 -6.86 -1.47 3.55
CA ALA A 74 -7.51 -1.08 4.81
C ALA A 74 -8.93 -0.56 4.56
N THR A 75 -9.16 0.19 3.48
CA THR A 75 -10.49 0.68 3.10
C THR A 75 -11.41 -0.37 2.49
N GLU A 76 -10.88 -1.44 1.90
CA GLU A 76 -11.70 -2.56 1.37
C GLU A 76 -12.28 -3.47 2.47
N ASN A 77 -11.64 -3.51 3.64
CA ASN A 77 -12.00 -4.41 4.76
C ASN A 77 -12.70 -3.70 5.93
N GLY A 78 -13.00 -2.40 5.81
CA GLY A 78 -13.73 -1.61 6.81
C GLY A 78 -15.15 -1.33 6.36
#